data_AF-A0AAW1LFT6-F1
#
_entry.id   AF-A0AAW1LFT6-F1
#
_cell.length_a   1.000
_cell.length_b   1.000
_cell.length_c   1.000
_cell.angle_alpha   90.00
_cell.angle_beta   90.00
_cell.angle_gamma   90.00
#
_symmetry.space_group_name_H-M   'P 1'
#
loop_
_entity.id
_entity.type
_entity.pdbx_description
1 polymer ?
#
loop_
_entity_poly.entity_id
_entity_poly.type
_entity_poly.pdbx_seq_one_letter_code
_entity_poly.pdbx_strand_id
1 'polypeptide(L)'
;MDVVKHLVRERPVVIFSKTGCPVSHSMKQLISSFGANPTVYELDQMANGHDIERTLQMLGRRPCVPSIFIGGNFVGGPNDLISLQVQGRLVQMLMDAGAIWVWNRN
;
A
#
# COMPACT_ATOMS: atom_id res chain seq x y z
N MET A 1 6.43 -17.07 -5.05
CA MET A 1 5.48 -16.11 -4.41
C MET A 1 6.20 -15.24 -3.37
N ASP A 2 7.53 -15.19 -3.40
CA ASP A 2 8.35 -14.84 -2.24
C ASP A 2 8.83 -13.39 -2.29
N VAL A 3 8.96 -12.82 -3.49
CA VAL A 3 9.42 -11.43 -3.69
C VAL A 3 8.46 -10.43 -3.05
N VAL A 4 7.15 -10.50 -3.35
CA VAL A 4 6.16 -9.58 -2.75
C VAL A 4 6.15 -9.70 -1.23
N LYS A 5 6.15 -10.93 -0.70
CA LYS A 5 6.20 -11.17 0.75
C LYS A 5 7.43 -10.55 1.41
N HIS A 6 8.60 -10.67 0.77
CA HIS A 6 9.83 -10.07 1.28
C HIS A 6 9.78 -8.53 1.26
N LEU A 7 9.28 -7.94 0.16
CA LEU A 7 9.17 -6.49 0.04
C LEU A 7 8.23 -5.87 1.08
N VAL A 8 7.16 -6.56 1.50
CA VAL A 8 6.15 -6.03 2.41
C VAL A 8 6.39 -6.33 3.89
N ARG A 9 7.16 -7.37 4.23
CA ARG A 9 7.29 -7.83 5.63
C ARG A 9 8.00 -6.84 6.55
N GLU A 10 8.96 -6.08 6.04
CA GLU A 10 9.81 -5.19 6.84
C GLU A 10 9.34 -3.74 6.86
N ARG A 11 8.22 -3.44 6.19
CA ARG A 11 7.78 -2.08 5.93
C ARG A 11 6.35 -1.88 6.43
N PRO A 12 6.11 -0.88 7.31
CA PRO A 12 4.78 -0.61 7.85
C PRO A 12 3.71 -0.42 6.77
N VAL A 13 4.06 0.27 5.69
CA VAL A 13 3.18 0.49 4.54
C VAL A 13 3.98 0.36 3.24
N VAL A 14 3.45 -0.41 2.30
CA VAL A 14 4.01 -0.57 0.95
C VAL A 14 2.95 -0.29 -0.10
N ILE A 15 3.32 0.48 -1.13
CA ILE A 15 2.48 0.78 -2.28
C ILE A 15 3.23 0.36 -3.54
N PHE A 16 2.70 -0.63 -4.24
CA PHE A 16 3.13 -0.94 -5.61
C PHE A 16 2.40 -0.01 -6.58
N SER A 17 3.16 0.65 -7.46
CA SER A 17 2.70 1.73 -8.33
C SER A 17 3.32 1.62 -9.72
N LYS A 18 2.96 2.56 -10.60
CA LYS A 18 3.62 2.80 -11.89
C LYS A 18 3.81 4.31 -12.05
N THR A 19 4.91 4.71 -12.67
CA THR A 19 5.21 6.12 -12.97
C THR A 19 4.05 6.74 -13.75
N GLY A 20 3.67 7.97 -13.38
CA GLY A 20 2.62 8.71 -14.08
C GLY A 20 1.18 8.23 -13.82
N CYS A 21 0.95 7.23 -12.96
CA CYS A 21 -0.40 6.80 -12.58
C CYS A 21 -1.05 7.82 -11.60
N PRO A 22 -2.09 8.58 -12.00
CA PRO A 22 -2.68 9.61 -11.14
C PRO A 22 -3.36 9.01 -9.91
N VAL A 23 -4.02 7.87 -10.08
CA VAL A 23 -4.70 7.16 -8.98
C VAL A 23 -3.71 6.71 -7.92
N SER A 24 -2.54 6.21 -8.32
CA SER A 24 -1.49 5.85 -7.38
C SER A 24 -0.95 7.07 -6.63
N HIS A 25 -0.82 8.22 -7.31
CA HIS A 25 -0.40 9.46 -6.67
C HIS A 25 -1.38 9.86 -5.55
N SER A 26 -2.68 9.81 -5.81
CA SER A 26 -3.71 10.09 -4.80
C SER A 26 -3.63 9.14 -3.60
N MET A 27 -3.35 7.85 -3.82
CA MET A 27 -3.22 6.90 -2.70
C MET A 27 -1.97 7.14 -1.86
N LYS A 28 -0.85 7.51 -2.48
CA LYS A 28 0.37 7.93 -1.78
C LYS A 28 0.08 9.14 -0.89
N GLN A 29 -0.55 10.18 -1.46
CA GLN A 29 -0.92 11.40 -0.73
C GLN A 29 -1.88 11.14 0.42
N LEU A 30 -2.92 10.31 0.19
CA LEU A 30 -3.88 9.95 1.25
C LEU A 30 -3.17 9.29 2.44
N ILE A 31 -2.32 8.30 2.20
CA ILE A 31 -1.60 7.62 3.27
C ILE A 31 -0.64 8.61 3.97
N SER A 32 0.11 9.41 3.22
CA SER A 32 1.01 10.42 3.78
C SER A 32 0.29 11.52 4.56
N SER A 33 -0.97 11.81 4.27
CA SER A 33 -1.76 12.80 5.02
C SER A 33 -2.01 12.40 6.49
N PHE A 34 -1.88 11.11 6.83
CA PHE A 34 -1.91 10.63 8.22
C PHE A 34 -0.57 10.75 8.94
N GLY A 35 0.48 11.24 8.27
CA GLY A 35 1.86 11.25 8.77
C GLY A 35 2.62 9.94 8.53
N ALA A 36 2.06 9.01 7.75
CA ALA A 36 2.75 7.78 7.37
C ALA A 36 3.79 8.03 6.27
N ASN A 37 4.87 7.24 6.27
CA ASN A 37 5.87 7.24 5.20
C ASN A 37 5.81 5.90 4.42
N PRO A 38 4.95 5.79 3.39
CA PRO A 38 4.82 4.54 2.64
C PRO A 38 6.06 4.30 1.77
N THR A 39 6.56 3.07 1.74
CA THR A 39 7.53 2.67 0.72
C THR A 39 6.82 2.45 -0.59
N VAL A 40 7.31 3.07 -1.65
CA VAL A 40 6.73 2.97 -2.99
C VAL A 40 7.66 2.17 -3.90
N TYR A 41 7.09 1.19 -4.60
CA TYR A 41 7.76 0.43 -5.65
C TYR A 41 7.12 0.76 -7.00
N GLU A 42 7.84 1.49 -7.85
CA GLU A 42 7.41 1.79 -9.22
C GLU A 42 7.75 0.59 -10.13
N LEU A 43 6.74 -0.22 -10.43
CA LEU A 43 6.93 -1.50 -11.13
C LEU A 43 7.52 -1.33 -12.53
N ASP A 44 7.19 -0.24 -13.22
CA ASP A 44 7.72 0.08 -14.55
C ASP A 44 9.21 0.48 -14.54
N GLN A 45 9.78 0.77 -13.37
CA GLN A 45 11.20 1.09 -13.20
C GLN A 45 12.03 -0.06 -12.61
N MET A 46 11.38 -1.17 -12.24
CA MET A 46 12.02 -2.33 -11.61
C MET A 46 12.35 -3.41 -12.66
N ALA A 47 13.56 -3.96 -12.61
CA ALA A 47 13.97 -5.05 -13.49
C ALA A 47 13.05 -6.29 -13.38
N ASN A 48 12.52 -6.57 -12.19
CA ASN A 48 11.57 -7.65 -11.91
C ASN A 48 10.11 -7.17 -11.78
N GLY A 49 9.80 -5.97 -12.26
CA GLY A 49 8.48 -5.35 -12.09
C GLY A 49 7.34 -6.17 -12.70
N HIS A 50 7.56 -6.80 -13.86
CA HIS A 50 6.56 -7.63 -14.53
C HIS A 50 6.21 -8.91 -13.73
N ASP A 51 7.19 -9.52 -13.06
CA ASP A 51 6.96 -10.71 -12.22
C ASP A 51 6.19 -10.35 -10.94
N ILE A 52 6.49 -9.18 -10.36
CA ILE A 52 5.74 -8.63 -9.24
C ILE A 52 4.30 -8.32 -9.68
N GLU A 53 4.12 -7.66 -10.82
CA GLU A 53 2.80 -7.36 -11.40
C GLU A 53 1.97 -8.64 -11.60
N ARG A 54 2.55 -9.69 -12.19
CA ARG A 54 1.88 -10.99 -12.33
C ARG A 54 1.47 -11.56 -10.96
N THR A 55 2.34 -11.45 -9.96
CA THR A 55 2.04 -11.92 -8.59
C THR A 55 0.88 -11.14 -7.98
N LEU A 56 0.85 -9.81 -8.14
CA LEU A 56 -0.25 -8.97 -7.67
C LEU A 56 -1.57 -9.28 -8.39
N GLN A 57 -1.53 -9.58 -9.69
CA GLN A 57 -2.71 -10.01 -10.43
C GLN A 57 -3.27 -11.36 -9.91
N MET A 58 -2.39 -12.31 -9.55
CA MET A 58 -2.80 -13.58 -8.96
C MET A 58 -3.41 -13.42 -7.56
N LEU A 59 -3.08 -12.35 -6.82
CA LEU A 59 -3.72 -11.98 -5.57
C LEU A 59 -5.12 -11.35 -5.77
N GLY A 60 -5.64 -11.34 -6.99
CA GLY A 60 -7.01 -10.91 -7.31
C GLY A 60 -7.13 -9.45 -7.77
N ARG A 61 -6.02 -8.77 -8.07
CA ARG A 61 -6.03 -7.35 -8.45
C ARG A 61 -5.95 -7.12 -9.96
N ARG A 62 -7.01 -6.56 -10.54
CA ARG A 62 -7.01 -5.95 -11.88
C ARG A 62 -7.75 -4.60 -11.84
N PRO A 63 -7.09 -3.46 -12.14
CA PRO A 63 -5.66 -3.30 -12.39
C PRO A 63 -4.81 -3.60 -11.13
N CYS A 64 -3.57 -4.04 -11.36
CA CYS A 64 -2.59 -4.41 -10.33
C CYS A 64 -2.02 -3.22 -9.55
N VAL A 65 -2.20 -1.99 -10.05
CA VAL A 65 -1.72 -0.77 -9.39
C VAL A 65 -2.85 0.25 -9.21
N PRO A 66 -2.86 0.99 -8.08
CA PRO A 66 -2.00 0.76 -6.93
C PRO A 66 -2.43 -0.51 -6.17
N SER A 67 -1.44 -1.28 -5.69
CA SER A 67 -1.63 -2.36 -4.73
C SER A 67 -1.00 -1.97 -3.41
N ILE A 68 -1.80 -2.01 -2.35
CA ILE A 68 -1.48 -1.42 -1.05
C ILE A 68 -1.37 -2.54 -0.01
N PHE A 69 -0.32 -2.48 0.79
CA PHE A 69 -0.06 -3.38 1.90
C PHE A 69 0.17 -2.56 3.17
N ILE A 70 -0.39 -3.01 4.29
CA ILE A 70 -0.22 -2.39 5.61
C ILE A 70 0.09 -3.50 6.62
N GLY A 71 1.18 -3.35 7.39
CA GLY A 71 1.64 -4.36 8.34
C GLY A 71 1.94 -5.71 7.67
N GLY A 72 2.45 -5.69 6.44
CA GLY A 72 2.70 -6.90 5.63
C GLY A 72 1.45 -7.58 5.04
N ASN A 73 0.24 -7.12 5.38
CA ASN A 73 -1.00 -7.69 4.88
C ASN A 73 -1.47 -6.96 3.61
N PHE A 74 -2.03 -7.73 2.67
CA PHE A 74 -2.62 -7.17 1.47
C PHE A 74 -3.95 -6.48 1.79
N VAL A 75 -4.03 -5.17 1.56
CA VAL A 75 -5.23 -4.36 1.83
C VAL A 75 -6.13 -4.27 0.61
N GLY A 76 -5.54 -4.24 -0.59
CA GLY A 76 -6.26 -4.04 -1.84
C GLY A 76 -5.67 -2.89 -2.64
N GLY A 77 -6.51 -1.99 -3.13
CA GLY A 77 -6.08 -0.76 -3.80
C GLY A 77 -7.06 0.38 -3.54
N PRO A 78 -7.39 1.25 -4.52
CA PRO A 78 -8.01 2.54 -4.21
C PRO A 78 -9.34 2.45 -3.48
N ASN A 79 -10.30 1.69 -4.02
CA ASN A 79 -11.63 1.57 -3.44
C ASN A 79 -11.60 0.94 -2.04
N ASP A 80 -10.72 -0.04 -1.83
CA ASP A 80 -10.54 -0.72 -0.56
C ASP A 80 -9.99 0.24 0.50
N LEU A 81 -8.95 1.01 0.13
CA LEU A 81 -8.34 2.00 1.02
C LEU A 81 -9.33 3.13 1.38
N ILE A 82 -10.05 3.65 0.39
CA ILE A 82 -11.07 4.69 0.60
C ILE A 82 -12.20 4.16 1.49
N SER A 83 -12.62 2.91 1.27
CA SER A 83 -13.65 2.27 2.11
C SER A 83 -13.18 2.15 3.57
N LEU A 84 -11.94 1.74 3.81
CA LEU A 84 -11.36 1.69 5.14
C LEU A 84 -11.25 3.07 5.80
N GLN A 85 -10.96 4.10 5.00
CA GLN A 85 -10.92 5.48 5.47
C GLN A 85 -12.30 5.97 5.89
N VAL A 86 -13.33 5.77 5.07
CA VAL A 86 -14.71 6.15 5.38
C VAL A 86 -15.23 5.38 6.61
N GLN A 87 -14.81 4.13 6.77
CA GLN A 87 -15.13 3.31 7.95
C GLN A 87 -14.35 3.70 9.22
N GLY A 88 -13.40 4.64 9.13
CA GLY A 88 -12.53 5.02 10.25
C GLY A 88 -11.51 3.94 10.67
N ARG A 89 -11.36 2.87 9.88
CA ARG A 89 -10.48 1.73 10.19
C ARG A 89 -9.05 1.93 9.72
N LEU A 90 -8.83 2.79 8.74
CA LEU A 90 -7.50 3.02 8.17
C LEU A 90 -6.50 3.53 9.21
N VAL A 91 -6.90 4.49 10.05
CA VAL A 91 -6.05 5.05 11.11
C VAL A 91 -5.59 3.94 12.08
N GLN A 92 -6.51 3.09 12.53
CA GLN A 92 -6.17 1.99 13.43
C GLN A 92 -5.18 1.02 12.77
N MET A 93 -5.38 0.65 11.50
CA MET A 93 -4.46 -0.23 10.78
C MET A 93 -3.06 0.38 10.63
N LEU A 94 -2.97 1.69 10.36
CA LEU A 94 -1.70 2.39 10.27
C LEU A 94 -0.98 2.45 11.63
N MET A 95 -1.72 2.61 12.73
CA MET A 95 -1.16 2.57 14.09
C MET A 95 -0.66 1.17 14.45
N ASP A 96 -1.45 0.13 14.19
CA ASP A 96 -1.09 -1.26 14.48
C ASP A 96 0.15 -1.71 13.69
N ALA A 97 0.32 -1.19 12.48
CA ALA A 97 1.51 -1.42 11.66
C ALA A 97 2.73 -0.58 12.09
N GLY A 98 2.59 0.33 13.06
CA GLY A 98 3.64 1.26 13.47
C GLY A 98 3.95 2.34 12.43
N ALA A 99 3.03 2.59 11.49
CA ALA A 99 3.20 3.56 10.42
C ALA A 99 2.94 5.01 10.86
N ILE A 100 2.12 5.20 11.90
CA ILE A 100 1.78 6.51 12.47
C ILE A 100 1.69 6.40 13.99
N TRP A 101 1.83 7.54 14.67
CA TRP A 101 1.62 7.68 16.11
C TRP A 101 0.62 8.80 16.39
N VAL A 102 -0.33 8.54 17.28
CA VAL A 102 -1.33 9.53 17.72
C VAL A 102 -1.14 9.75 19.21
N TRP A 103 -0.79 10.99 19.59
CA TRP A 103 -0.44 11.35 20.97
C TRP A 103 -1.63 11.39 21.95
N ASN A 104 -2.87 11.40 21.46
CA ASN A 104 -4.05 11.58 22.28
C ASN A 104 -4.90 10.30 22.30
N ARG A 105 -4.49 9.31 23.10
CA ARG A 105 -5.36 8.20 23.53
C ARG A 105 -5.46 8.30 25.04
N ASN A 106 -6.65 8.70 25.50
CA ASN A 106 -7.02 8.78 26.90
C ASN A 106 -7.05 7.40 27.55
#